data_AF-A0A937M634-F1
#
_entry.id   AF-A0A937M634-F1
#
_cell.length_a   1.000
_cell.length_b   1.000
_cell.length_c   1.000
_cell.angle_alpha   90.00
_cell.angle_beta   90.00
_cell.angle_gamma   90.00
#
_symmetry.space_group_name_H-M   'P 1'
#
loop_
_entity.id
_entity.type
_entity.pdbx_description
1 polymer ?
#
loop_
_entity_poly.entity_id
_entity_poly.type
_entity_poly.pdbx_seq_one_letter_code
_entity_poly.pdbx_strand_id
1 'polypeptide(L)'
;MLQDVAARFVAGSAGNGAHNLKDLLVDLTLSDHFRANAVDAITSAQETELDQIGTGKLLTPEQLNRKLESITGFRWDYGSFSALEQVYGLIYGGIDSFGITERATDLTTLMSTVVTAMANEVSCPITAQEFGLTQSQRKLFPFVELTSLPTNSETAIRSNIQHLHSTLLGEELAINDAEIDATFDLFSAIWNARLAANKGSSVISDSEICITDNVTNPVLTDPNQTLRSWTAIVNYMIRDYKFIHE
;
A
#
# COMPACT_ATOMS: atom_id res chain seq x y z
N MET A 1 -15.13 18.16 -24.38
CA MET A 1 -14.02 17.41 -23.72
C MET A 1 -13.99 15.92 -24.04
N LEU A 2 -14.96 15.08 -23.60
CA LEU A 2 -15.06 13.69 -24.11
C LEU A 2 -15.30 13.63 -25.62
N GLN A 3 -16.06 14.59 -26.15
CA GLN A 3 -16.20 14.80 -27.60
C GLN A 3 -14.87 15.18 -28.28
N ASP A 4 -13.95 15.84 -27.58
CA ASP A 4 -12.64 16.21 -28.13
C ASP A 4 -11.70 15.01 -28.17
N VAL A 5 -11.77 14.14 -27.14
CA VAL A 5 -11.11 12.82 -27.16
C VAL A 5 -11.66 11.97 -28.31
N ALA A 6 -12.98 11.93 -28.49
CA ALA A 6 -13.61 11.22 -29.60
C ALA A 6 -13.21 11.79 -30.98
N ALA A 7 -13.18 13.11 -31.13
CA ALA A 7 -12.74 13.76 -32.36
C ALA A 7 -11.26 13.46 -32.66
N ARG A 8 -10.40 13.50 -31.65
CA ARG A 8 -8.98 13.10 -31.73
C ARG A 8 -8.81 11.65 -32.12
N PHE A 9 -9.63 10.74 -31.60
CA PHE A 9 -9.62 9.34 -32.01
C PHE A 9 -9.97 9.16 -33.49
N VAL A 10 -11.00 9.86 -33.98
CA VAL A 10 -11.40 9.80 -35.40
C VAL A 10 -10.31 10.40 -36.30
N ALA A 11 -9.73 11.54 -35.91
CA ALA A 11 -8.72 12.23 -36.73
C ALA A 11 -7.32 11.60 -36.65
N GLY A 12 -7.00 10.91 -35.54
CA GLY A 12 -5.65 10.55 -35.15
C GLY A 12 -4.97 11.72 -34.41
N SER A 13 -4.43 11.47 -33.22
CA SER A 13 -3.87 12.51 -32.34
C SER A 13 -2.38 12.43 -32.09
N ALA A 14 -1.75 11.27 -32.31
CA ALA A 14 -0.30 11.10 -32.10
C ALA A 14 0.44 10.58 -33.34
N GLY A 15 -0.12 10.80 -34.54
CA GLY A 15 0.52 10.42 -35.80
C GLY A 15 0.45 8.93 -36.13
N ASN A 16 -0.30 8.13 -35.36
CA ASN A 16 -0.48 6.70 -35.59
C ASN A 16 -1.71 6.36 -36.46
N GLY A 17 -2.23 7.35 -37.17
CA GLY A 17 -3.40 7.23 -38.05
C GLY A 17 -4.74 7.41 -37.34
N ALA A 18 -5.81 7.46 -38.14
CA ALA A 18 -7.18 7.52 -37.65
C ALA A 18 -7.56 6.23 -36.88
N HIS A 19 -8.41 6.37 -35.88
CA HIS A 19 -8.94 5.28 -35.05
C HIS A 19 -7.88 4.43 -34.34
N ASN A 20 -6.76 5.06 -33.96
CA ASN A 20 -5.73 4.37 -33.20
C ASN A 20 -6.15 4.20 -31.72
N LEU A 21 -6.27 2.96 -31.26
CA LEU A 21 -6.67 2.66 -29.88
C LEU A 21 -5.63 3.12 -28.85
N LYS A 22 -4.33 3.03 -29.14
CA LYS A 22 -3.29 3.45 -28.21
C LYS A 22 -3.34 4.96 -27.99
N ASP A 23 -3.53 5.72 -29.07
CA ASP A 23 -3.69 7.17 -29.01
C ASP A 23 -4.93 7.57 -28.20
N LEU A 24 -6.07 6.88 -28.39
CA LEU A 24 -7.27 7.09 -27.59
C LEU A 24 -7.04 6.85 -26.09
N LEU A 25 -6.36 5.76 -25.73
CA LEU A 25 -6.07 5.44 -24.33
C LEU A 25 -5.15 6.48 -23.69
N VAL A 26 -4.16 6.98 -24.44
CA VAL A 26 -3.31 8.09 -23.99
C VAL A 26 -4.13 9.37 -23.83
N ASP A 27 -4.99 9.70 -24.80
CA ASP A 27 -5.83 10.89 -24.74
C ASP A 27 -6.84 10.87 -23.60
N LEU A 28 -7.37 9.68 -23.24
CA LEU A 28 -8.24 9.48 -22.09
C LEU A 28 -7.47 9.66 -20.77
N THR A 29 -6.32 9.01 -20.62
CA THR A 29 -5.52 9.07 -19.39
C THR A 29 -4.90 10.45 -19.13
N LEU A 30 -4.60 11.20 -20.19
CA LEU A 30 -4.11 12.58 -20.09
C LEU A 30 -5.24 13.63 -20.01
N SER A 31 -6.51 13.22 -20.09
CA SER A 31 -7.62 14.16 -20.01
C SER A 31 -7.75 14.80 -18.63
N ASP A 32 -8.23 16.04 -18.60
CA ASP A 32 -8.46 16.77 -17.34
C ASP A 32 -9.46 16.02 -16.43
N HIS A 33 -10.44 15.31 -17.01
CA HIS A 33 -11.38 14.50 -16.25
C HIS A 33 -10.72 13.31 -15.55
N PHE A 34 -9.80 12.61 -16.23
CA PHE A 34 -9.09 11.47 -15.62
C PHE A 34 -8.10 11.93 -14.54
N ARG A 35 -7.56 13.15 -14.66
CA ARG A 35 -6.55 13.70 -13.76
C ARG A 35 -7.12 14.65 -12.69
N ALA A 36 -8.43 14.83 -12.64
CA ALA A 36 -9.07 15.72 -11.67
C ALA A 36 -9.03 15.12 -10.26
N ASN A 37 -8.58 15.90 -9.28
CA ASN A 37 -8.53 15.48 -7.86
C ASN A 37 -9.71 16.01 -7.03
N ALA A 38 -10.41 17.04 -7.51
CA ALA A 38 -11.54 17.66 -6.83
C ALA A 38 -12.44 18.39 -7.84
N VAL A 39 -13.67 18.70 -7.41
CA VAL A 39 -14.65 19.49 -8.15
C VAL A 39 -15.16 20.63 -7.26
N ASP A 40 -15.05 21.88 -7.72
CA ASP A 40 -15.31 23.06 -6.87
C ASP A 40 -16.78 23.53 -6.85
N ALA A 41 -17.64 23.03 -7.75
CA ALA A 41 -19.08 23.28 -7.74
C ALA A 41 -19.84 22.29 -8.65
N ILE A 42 -20.58 21.35 -8.04
CA ILE A 42 -21.44 20.38 -8.76
C ILE A 42 -22.91 20.56 -8.39
N THR A 43 -23.80 20.34 -9.35
CA THR A 43 -25.24 20.23 -9.07
C THR A 43 -25.54 18.89 -8.39
N SER A 44 -26.69 18.78 -7.70
CA SER A 44 -27.11 17.51 -7.08
C SER A 44 -27.24 16.35 -8.09
N ALA A 45 -27.56 16.66 -9.35
CA ALA A 45 -27.58 15.66 -10.42
C ALA A 45 -26.16 15.18 -10.76
N GLN A 46 -25.20 16.11 -10.91
CA GLN A 46 -23.81 15.78 -11.15
C GLN A 46 -23.15 15.06 -9.97
N GLU A 47 -23.55 15.35 -8.74
CA GLU A 47 -23.12 14.60 -7.56
C GLU A 47 -23.52 13.14 -7.65
N THR A 48 -24.73 12.84 -8.11
CA THR A 48 -25.17 11.45 -8.36
C THR A 48 -24.41 10.82 -9.53
N GLU A 49 -24.16 11.57 -10.60
CA GLU A 49 -23.44 11.08 -11.78
C GLU A 49 -21.95 10.80 -11.50
N LEU A 50 -21.35 11.55 -10.58
CA LEU A 50 -19.94 11.48 -10.22
C LEU A 50 -19.67 10.69 -8.94
N ASP A 51 -20.70 10.12 -8.29
CA ASP A 51 -20.59 9.40 -7.01
C ASP A 51 -19.56 8.26 -7.03
N GLN A 52 -19.35 7.65 -8.21
CA GLN A 52 -18.36 6.58 -8.41
C GLN A 52 -17.05 7.05 -9.06
N ILE A 53 -16.91 8.35 -9.35
CA ILE A 53 -15.73 8.94 -9.99
C ILE A 53 -14.83 9.54 -8.90
N GLY A 54 -13.61 9.02 -8.81
CA GLY A 54 -12.60 9.52 -7.86
C GLY A 54 -12.68 8.91 -6.46
N THR A 55 -13.60 7.97 -6.19
CA THR A 55 -13.70 7.29 -4.90
C THR A 55 -12.60 6.24 -4.68
N GLY A 56 -11.78 5.92 -5.69
CA GLY A 56 -10.80 4.85 -5.63
C GLY A 56 -11.47 3.49 -5.84
N LYS A 57 -10.95 2.71 -6.77
CA LYS A 57 -11.44 1.38 -7.13
C LYS A 57 -10.74 0.33 -6.29
N LEU A 58 -11.51 -0.57 -5.67
CA LEU A 58 -10.95 -1.71 -4.95
C LEU A 58 -10.08 -2.54 -5.89
N LEU A 59 -8.83 -2.76 -5.49
CA LEU A 59 -7.87 -3.51 -6.27
C LEU A 59 -8.29 -4.99 -6.35
N THR A 60 -8.16 -5.57 -7.56
CA THR A 60 -8.33 -7.01 -7.71
C THR A 60 -7.22 -7.78 -6.96
N PRO A 61 -7.39 -9.08 -6.66
CA PRO A 61 -6.33 -9.85 -6.02
C PRO A 61 -4.99 -9.78 -6.76
N GLU A 62 -5.01 -9.82 -8.09
CA GLU A 62 -3.82 -9.73 -8.94
C GLU A 62 -3.19 -8.34 -8.91
N GLN A 63 -4.00 -7.28 -8.88
CA GLN A 63 -3.51 -5.91 -8.78
C GLN A 63 -2.90 -5.64 -7.40
N LEU A 64 -3.57 -6.05 -6.33
CA LEU A 64 -3.06 -5.90 -4.96
C LEU A 64 -1.77 -6.70 -4.76
N ASN A 65 -1.69 -7.92 -5.28
CA ASN A 65 -0.47 -8.74 -5.21
C ASN A 65 0.71 -8.05 -5.90
N ARG A 66 0.49 -7.52 -7.12
CA ARG A 66 1.51 -6.76 -7.85
C ARG A 66 1.91 -5.45 -7.15
N LYS A 67 0.95 -4.73 -6.56
CA LYS A 67 1.21 -3.51 -5.78
C LYS A 67 2.11 -3.84 -4.58
N LEU A 68 1.75 -4.87 -3.81
CA LEU A 68 2.54 -5.33 -2.67
C LEU A 68 3.99 -5.67 -3.09
N GLU A 69 4.16 -6.51 -4.12
CA GLU A 69 5.49 -6.92 -4.60
C GLU A 69 6.30 -5.75 -5.16
N SER A 70 5.66 -4.86 -5.92
CA SER A 70 6.32 -3.70 -6.53
C SER A 70 6.86 -2.73 -5.47
N ILE A 71 6.02 -2.38 -4.49
CA ILE A 71 6.34 -1.40 -3.46
C ILE A 71 7.33 -1.98 -2.44
N THR A 72 7.08 -3.20 -1.97
CA THR A 72 7.81 -3.76 -0.81
C THR A 72 8.94 -4.71 -1.21
N GLY A 73 8.93 -5.21 -2.45
CA GLY A 73 9.84 -6.28 -2.89
C GLY A 73 9.57 -7.62 -2.20
N PHE A 74 8.41 -7.79 -1.55
CA PHE A 74 8.03 -9.00 -0.83
C PHE A 74 6.83 -9.68 -1.50
N ARG A 75 6.86 -11.01 -1.54
CA ARG A 75 5.79 -11.84 -2.08
C ARG A 75 5.08 -12.58 -0.96
N TRP A 76 3.77 -12.41 -0.88
CA TRP A 76 2.94 -13.15 0.06
C TRP A 76 2.53 -14.49 -0.54
N ASP A 77 3.36 -15.51 -0.29
CA ASP A 77 3.21 -16.85 -0.84
C ASP A 77 3.10 -17.91 0.28
N TYR A 78 2.23 -18.90 0.10
CA TYR A 78 2.19 -20.13 0.90
C TYR A 78 2.83 -21.27 0.12
N GLY A 79 4.12 -21.50 0.38
CA GLY A 79 4.91 -22.44 -0.42
C GLY A 79 5.04 -21.95 -1.86
N SER A 80 4.51 -22.72 -2.82
CA SER A 80 4.53 -22.35 -4.25
C SER A 80 3.28 -21.60 -4.72
N PHE A 81 2.34 -21.32 -3.82
CA PHE A 81 1.05 -20.71 -4.15
C PHE A 81 1.01 -19.24 -3.71
N SER A 82 0.58 -18.35 -4.61
CA SER A 82 0.31 -16.95 -4.25
C SER A 82 -0.88 -16.89 -3.30
N ALA A 83 -0.70 -16.22 -2.16
CA ALA A 83 -1.76 -16.09 -1.17
C ALA A 83 -2.95 -15.31 -1.74
N LEU A 84 -2.72 -14.17 -2.40
CA LEU A 84 -3.80 -13.38 -2.98
C LEU A 84 -4.40 -14.00 -4.25
N GLU A 85 -3.58 -14.49 -5.17
CA GLU A 85 -4.10 -14.93 -6.48
C GLU A 85 -4.71 -16.33 -6.43
N GLN A 86 -4.21 -17.23 -5.57
CA GLN A 86 -4.59 -18.64 -5.58
C GLN A 86 -5.34 -19.09 -4.32
N VAL A 87 -4.95 -18.59 -3.14
CA VAL A 87 -5.52 -19.07 -1.87
C VAL A 87 -6.74 -18.24 -1.45
N TYR A 88 -6.58 -16.92 -1.44
CA TYR A 88 -7.63 -15.96 -1.13
C TYR A 88 -8.30 -15.37 -2.38
N GLY A 89 -7.94 -15.84 -3.59
CA GLY A 89 -8.40 -15.27 -4.86
C GLY A 89 -9.89 -14.99 -4.87
N LEU A 90 -10.74 -16.02 -4.70
CA LEU A 90 -12.19 -15.84 -4.66
C LEU A 90 -12.69 -15.10 -3.42
N ILE A 91 -12.04 -15.28 -2.27
CA ILE A 91 -12.44 -14.67 -0.98
C ILE A 91 -12.24 -13.14 -1.00
N TYR A 92 -11.19 -12.66 -1.67
CA TYR A 92 -10.86 -11.24 -1.77
C TYR A 92 -11.57 -10.52 -2.93
N GLY A 93 -12.25 -11.23 -3.83
CA GLY A 93 -12.95 -10.62 -4.98
C GLY A 93 -12.39 -11.00 -6.34
N GLY A 94 -11.74 -12.15 -6.46
CA GLY A 94 -11.43 -12.81 -7.72
C GLY A 94 -12.66 -13.41 -8.39
N ILE A 95 -12.48 -13.89 -9.62
CA ILE A 95 -13.52 -14.58 -10.40
C ILE A 95 -12.96 -15.94 -10.87
N ASP A 96 -13.82 -16.94 -11.02
CA ASP A 96 -13.45 -18.26 -11.59
C ASP A 96 -14.01 -18.47 -13.01
N SER A 97 -14.76 -17.50 -13.53
CA SER A 97 -15.45 -17.58 -14.83
C SER A 97 -16.41 -18.78 -14.95
N PHE A 98 -16.83 -19.36 -13.84
CA PHE A 98 -17.75 -20.48 -13.76
C PHE A 98 -18.89 -20.22 -12.77
N GLY A 99 -18.58 -20.20 -11.46
CA GLY A 99 -19.55 -19.92 -10.39
C GLY A 99 -19.58 -18.45 -9.97
N ILE A 100 -18.44 -17.77 -10.08
CA ILE A 100 -18.26 -16.35 -9.83
C ILE A 100 -17.75 -15.71 -11.12
N THR A 101 -18.67 -15.11 -11.87
CA THR A 101 -18.40 -14.49 -13.17
C THR A 101 -18.24 -12.98 -13.09
N GLU A 102 -18.75 -12.37 -12.02
CA GLU A 102 -18.72 -10.93 -11.81
C GLU A 102 -17.86 -10.58 -10.60
N ARG A 103 -17.15 -9.46 -10.72
CA ARG A 103 -16.23 -8.99 -9.70
C ARG A 103 -16.96 -8.09 -8.71
N ALA A 104 -16.76 -8.35 -7.43
CA ALA A 104 -17.17 -7.42 -6.39
C ALA A 104 -16.31 -6.15 -6.46
N THR A 105 -16.98 -5.00 -6.49
CA THR A 105 -16.36 -3.67 -6.56
C THR A 105 -16.23 -3.01 -5.20
N ASP A 106 -17.02 -3.47 -4.22
CA ASP A 106 -17.08 -2.92 -2.87
C ASP A 106 -16.46 -3.88 -1.87
N LEU A 107 -15.73 -3.34 -0.89
CA LEU A 107 -15.09 -4.14 0.15
C LEU A 107 -16.14 -4.78 1.06
N THR A 108 -16.22 -6.11 1.01
CA THR A 108 -17.06 -6.86 1.94
C THR A 108 -16.32 -7.18 3.25
N THR A 109 -17.07 -7.55 4.30
CA THR A 109 -16.46 -8.02 5.56
C THR A 109 -15.50 -9.18 5.32
N LEU A 110 -15.85 -10.13 4.45
CA LEU A 110 -15.00 -11.27 4.14
C LEU A 110 -13.68 -10.83 3.49
N MET A 111 -13.73 -9.90 2.53
CA MET A 111 -12.53 -9.33 1.91
C MET A 111 -11.65 -8.59 2.92
N SER A 112 -12.25 -7.83 3.84
CA SER A 112 -11.50 -7.11 4.88
C SER A 112 -10.70 -8.06 5.80
N THR A 113 -11.18 -9.30 6.00
CA THR A 113 -10.41 -10.31 6.76
C THR A 113 -9.17 -10.77 6.01
N VAL A 114 -9.20 -10.83 4.68
CA VAL A 114 -8.02 -11.13 3.85
C VAL A 114 -7.01 -9.99 3.93
N VAL A 115 -7.43 -8.73 3.86
CA VAL A 115 -6.53 -7.57 4.02
C VAL A 115 -5.86 -7.59 5.40
N THR A 116 -6.64 -7.93 6.44
CA THR A 116 -6.13 -8.10 7.81
C THR A 116 -5.10 -9.22 7.90
N ALA A 117 -5.38 -10.39 7.30
CA ALA A 117 -4.46 -11.52 7.25
C ALA A 117 -3.17 -11.15 6.51
N MET A 118 -3.29 -10.54 5.33
CA MET A 118 -2.17 -10.03 4.55
C MET A 118 -1.29 -9.14 5.41
N ALA A 119 -1.84 -8.06 5.97
CA ALA A 119 -1.08 -7.12 6.79
C ALA A 119 -0.36 -7.81 7.96
N ASN A 120 -1.02 -8.74 8.65
CA ASN A 120 -0.43 -9.48 9.76
C ASN A 120 0.75 -10.35 9.35
N GLU A 121 0.66 -11.00 8.20
CA GLU A 121 1.66 -11.96 7.77
C GLU A 121 2.83 -11.30 7.04
N VAL A 122 2.60 -10.22 6.31
CA VAL A 122 3.63 -9.59 5.46
C VAL A 122 4.43 -8.50 6.19
N SER A 123 3.84 -7.78 7.15
CA SER A 123 4.49 -6.58 7.71
C SER A 123 5.81 -6.87 8.42
N CYS A 124 5.86 -7.99 9.17
CA CYS A 124 7.09 -8.37 9.87
C CYS A 124 8.21 -8.80 8.91
N PRO A 125 7.99 -9.77 7.99
CA PRO A 125 9.04 -10.13 7.05
C PRO A 125 9.46 -8.99 6.11
N ILE A 126 8.54 -8.11 5.69
CA ILE A 126 8.90 -6.90 4.93
C ILE A 126 9.87 -6.03 5.74
N THR A 127 9.54 -5.74 7.00
CA THR A 127 10.38 -4.88 7.85
C THR A 127 11.74 -5.54 8.10
N ALA A 128 11.75 -6.85 8.40
CA ALA A 128 12.98 -7.62 8.62
C ALA A 128 13.85 -7.74 7.37
N GLN A 129 13.24 -7.84 6.18
CA GLN A 129 13.93 -7.84 4.89
C GLN A 129 14.61 -6.49 4.65
N GLU A 130 13.87 -5.40 4.79
CA GLU A 130 14.38 -4.06 4.53
C GLU A 130 15.56 -3.71 5.43
N PHE A 131 15.47 -3.95 6.74
CA PHE A 131 16.60 -3.70 7.64
C PHE A 131 17.76 -4.69 7.44
N GLY A 132 17.55 -5.81 6.74
CA GLY A 132 18.61 -6.72 6.31
C GLY A 132 19.42 -6.19 5.12
N LEU A 133 18.88 -5.23 4.37
CA LEU A 133 19.57 -4.53 3.28
C LEU A 133 20.41 -3.36 3.80
N THR A 134 21.39 -2.95 2.99
CA THR A 134 22.08 -1.67 3.21
C THR A 134 21.11 -0.51 3.03
N GLN A 135 21.26 0.56 3.81
CA GLN A 135 20.28 1.66 3.85
C GLN A 135 19.95 2.24 2.46
N SER A 136 20.95 2.36 1.57
CA SER A 136 20.77 2.89 0.21
C SER A 136 19.99 1.96 -0.74
N GLN A 137 19.80 0.70 -0.37
CA GLN A 137 19.03 -0.29 -1.14
C GLN A 137 17.61 -0.47 -0.60
N ARG A 138 17.28 0.11 0.56
CA ARG A 138 15.96 0.02 1.18
C ARG A 138 14.94 0.85 0.40
N LYS A 139 13.75 0.29 0.20
CA LYS A 139 12.62 0.98 -0.43
C LYS A 139 11.76 1.72 0.59
N LEU A 140 11.61 1.19 1.79
CA LEU A 140 10.66 1.65 2.81
C LEU A 140 11.34 2.39 3.96
N PHE A 141 12.60 2.05 4.28
CA PHE A 141 13.34 2.64 5.41
C PHE A 141 14.65 3.35 5.01
N PRO A 142 14.65 4.27 4.04
CA PRO A 142 15.89 4.93 3.59
C PRO A 142 16.44 5.97 4.58
N PHE A 143 15.65 6.44 5.55
CA PHE A 143 16.06 7.54 6.43
C PHE A 143 16.37 7.13 7.87
N VAL A 144 16.17 5.86 8.23
CA VAL A 144 16.33 5.37 9.60
C VAL A 144 17.18 4.10 9.69
N GLU A 145 17.70 3.85 10.89
CA GLU A 145 18.36 2.61 11.27
C GLU A 145 17.68 2.00 12.51
N LEU A 146 18.03 0.76 12.86
CA LEU A 146 17.52 0.12 14.08
C LEU A 146 17.96 0.82 15.38
N THR A 147 18.92 1.74 15.30
CA THR A 147 19.38 2.63 16.39
C THR A 147 18.69 4.00 16.39
N SER A 148 17.83 4.28 15.41
CA SER A 148 16.99 5.48 15.35
C SER A 148 15.79 5.33 16.28
N LEU A 149 15.90 5.93 17.46
CA LEU A 149 14.89 5.90 18.52
C LEU A 149 14.07 7.20 18.54
N PRO A 150 12.82 7.18 19.03
CA PRO A 150 12.04 8.41 19.22
C PRO A 150 12.78 9.47 20.05
N THR A 151 13.65 9.03 20.96
CA THR A 151 14.39 9.90 21.89
C THR A 151 15.67 10.52 21.31
N ASN A 152 16.19 10.00 20.19
CA ASN A 152 17.46 10.46 19.64
C ASN A 152 17.42 10.83 18.14
N SER A 153 16.36 10.43 17.42
CA SER A 153 16.29 10.51 15.95
C SER A 153 14.90 10.92 15.45
N GLU A 154 14.17 11.75 16.18
CA GLU A 154 12.80 12.18 15.82
C GLU A 154 12.70 12.70 14.38
N THR A 155 13.59 13.61 13.96
CA THR A 155 13.57 14.16 12.59
C THR A 155 13.68 13.07 11.52
N ALA A 156 14.57 12.09 11.71
CA ALA A 156 14.76 10.99 10.77
C ALA A 156 13.55 10.05 10.71
N ILE A 157 12.95 9.76 11.86
CA ILE A 157 11.72 8.95 11.96
C ILE A 157 10.58 9.66 11.23
N ARG A 158 10.37 10.95 11.46
CA ARG A 158 9.35 11.74 10.76
C ARG A 158 9.56 11.77 9.25
N SER A 159 10.80 11.95 8.78
CA SER A 159 11.12 11.86 7.34
C SER A 159 10.82 10.48 6.77
N ASN A 160 11.08 9.41 7.53
CA ASN A 160 10.74 8.06 7.08
C ASN A 160 9.23 7.81 7.09
N ILE A 161 8.48 8.37 8.03
CA ILE A 161 7.01 8.31 8.04
C ILE A 161 6.45 9.01 6.81
N GLN A 162 6.91 10.22 6.51
CA GLN A 162 6.50 10.95 5.30
C GLN A 162 6.77 10.14 4.03
N HIS A 163 7.94 9.50 3.96
CA HIS A 163 8.30 8.60 2.86
C HIS A 163 7.35 7.39 2.74
N LEU A 164 6.96 6.79 3.87
CA LEU A 164 6.01 5.67 3.87
C LEU A 164 4.60 6.10 3.44
N HIS A 165 4.13 7.28 3.84
CA HIS A 165 2.84 7.82 3.38
C HIS A 165 2.83 8.02 1.85
N SER A 166 3.88 8.61 1.28
CA SER A 166 4.02 8.76 -0.18
C SER A 166 4.11 7.39 -0.86
N THR A 167 4.95 6.48 -0.34
CA THR A 167 5.26 5.20 -1.01
C THR A 167 4.14 4.17 -0.90
N LEU A 168 3.46 4.06 0.24
CA LEU A 168 2.42 3.05 0.49
C LEU A 168 1.01 3.58 0.18
N LEU A 169 0.75 4.85 0.50
CA LEU A 169 -0.59 5.44 0.43
C LEU A 169 -0.75 6.46 -0.70
N GLY A 170 0.34 6.82 -1.39
CA GLY A 170 0.30 7.81 -2.48
C GLY A 170 0.10 9.24 -2.01
N GLU A 171 0.40 9.54 -0.73
CA GLU A 171 0.12 10.85 -0.13
C GLU A 171 1.36 11.74 -0.07
N GLU A 172 1.26 12.94 -0.63
CA GLU A 172 2.29 13.98 -0.52
C GLU A 172 1.95 14.94 0.63
N LEU A 173 2.34 14.54 1.85
CA LEU A 173 2.07 15.29 3.08
C LEU A 173 3.26 16.18 3.47
N ALA A 174 2.99 17.30 4.13
CA ALA A 174 4.04 18.10 4.75
C ALA A 174 4.62 17.39 5.99
N ILE A 175 5.89 17.68 6.34
CA ILE A 175 6.56 17.02 7.47
C ILE A 175 5.91 17.32 8.84
N ASN A 176 5.14 18.40 8.92
CA ASN A 176 4.36 18.86 10.07
C ASN A 176 2.84 18.70 9.87
N ASP A 177 2.45 17.82 8.94
CA ASP A 177 1.05 17.46 8.74
C ASP A 177 0.54 16.64 9.95
N ALA A 178 -0.74 16.79 10.27
CA ALA A 178 -1.37 16.12 11.40
C ALA A 178 -1.28 14.58 11.29
N GLU A 179 -1.28 14.02 10.08
CA GLU A 179 -1.14 12.56 9.92
C GLU A 179 0.30 12.06 10.12
N ILE A 180 1.29 12.90 9.81
CA ILE A 180 2.68 12.60 10.15
C ILE A 180 2.86 12.65 11.67
N ASP A 181 2.24 13.62 12.34
CA ASP A 181 2.21 13.70 13.81
C ASP A 181 1.54 12.46 14.43
N ALA A 182 0.35 12.08 13.94
CA ALA A 182 -0.38 10.93 14.44
C ALA A 182 0.40 9.62 14.28
N THR A 183 1.06 9.42 13.14
CA THR A 183 1.88 8.22 12.89
C THR A 183 3.15 8.21 13.75
N PHE A 184 3.77 9.37 13.98
CA PHE A 184 4.93 9.48 14.87
C PHE A 184 4.56 9.19 16.32
N ASP A 185 3.42 9.71 16.78
CA ASP A 185 2.88 9.45 18.11
C ASP A 185 2.56 7.96 18.29
N LEU A 186 1.96 7.32 17.28
CA LEU A 186 1.70 5.88 17.28
C LEU A 186 3.00 5.08 17.37
N PHE A 187 4.01 5.41 16.55
CA PHE A 187 5.32 4.74 16.58
C PHE A 187 5.96 4.86 17.97
N SER A 188 5.96 6.06 18.54
CA SER A 188 6.52 6.35 19.86
C SER A 188 5.76 5.63 20.98
N ALA A 189 4.43 5.59 20.90
CA ALA A 189 3.59 4.88 21.86
C ALA A 189 3.84 3.36 21.83
N ILE A 190 3.95 2.77 20.64
CA ILE A 190 4.26 1.35 20.47
C ILE A 190 5.64 1.06 21.05
N TRP A 191 6.65 1.83 20.67
CA TRP A 191 8.02 1.66 21.14
C TRP A 191 8.11 1.70 22.68
N ASN A 192 7.48 2.71 23.31
CA ASN A 192 7.40 2.82 24.76
C ASN A 192 6.66 1.65 25.41
N ALA A 193 5.55 1.19 24.83
CA ALA A 193 4.79 0.05 25.34
C ALA A 193 5.62 -1.24 25.28
N ARG A 194 6.44 -1.43 24.24
CA ARG A 194 7.34 -2.60 24.13
C ARG A 194 8.43 -2.59 25.20
N LEU A 195 9.02 -1.43 25.48
CA LEU A 195 9.99 -1.28 26.58
C LEU A 195 9.35 -1.53 27.94
N ALA A 196 8.17 -0.95 28.20
CA ALA A 196 7.45 -1.15 29.45
C ALA A 196 7.07 -2.62 29.67
N ALA A 197 6.75 -3.35 28.59
CA ALA A 197 6.47 -4.78 28.62
C ALA A 197 7.73 -5.67 28.71
N ASN A 198 8.93 -5.08 28.78
CA ASN A 198 10.22 -5.81 28.81
C ASN A 198 10.32 -6.86 27.70
N LYS A 199 9.93 -6.49 26.47
CA LYS A 199 9.99 -7.39 25.32
C LYS A 199 11.45 -7.82 25.06
N GLY A 200 11.61 -9.11 24.73
CA GLY A 200 12.91 -9.66 24.39
C GLY A 200 13.47 -9.06 23.09
N SER A 201 14.77 -9.22 22.87
CA SER A 201 15.43 -8.76 21.65
C SER A 201 15.18 -9.66 20.44
N SER A 202 14.57 -10.83 20.61
CA SER A 202 14.27 -11.70 19.47
C SER A 202 13.09 -11.13 18.68
N VAL A 203 13.24 -11.02 17.36
CA VAL A 203 12.12 -10.62 16.49
C VAL A 203 11.01 -11.67 16.53
N ILE A 204 11.36 -12.95 16.67
CA ILE A 204 10.43 -14.08 16.73
C ILE A 204 10.30 -14.57 18.16
N SER A 205 9.07 -14.74 18.65
CA SER A 205 8.78 -15.37 19.94
C SER A 205 7.48 -16.16 19.89
N ASP A 206 7.18 -16.90 20.95
CA ASP A 206 5.93 -17.66 21.10
C ASP A 206 4.67 -16.79 20.98
N SER A 207 4.79 -15.49 21.28
CA SER A 207 3.69 -14.52 21.21
C SER A 207 3.74 -13.58 20.00
N GLU A 208 4.85 -13.58 19.26
CA GLU A 208 5.11 -12.64 18.16
C GLU A 208 5.78 -13.40 17.02
N ILE A 209 4.95 -13.92 16.12
CA ILE A 209 5.40 -14.69 14.96
C ILE A 209 5.93 -13.72 13.88
N CYS A 210 6.95 -14.16 13.14
CA CYS A 210 7.46 -13.52 11.93
C CYS A 210 7.89 -14.64 10.98
N ILE A 211 7.25 -14.78 9.83
CA ILE A 211 7.57 -15.85 8.87
C ILE A 211 8.61 -15.33 7.89
N THR A 212 9.87 -15.68 8.09
CA THR A 212 10.99 -15.16 7.31
C THR A 212 11.62 -16.20 6.35
N ASP A 213 10.96 -17.34 6.13
CA ASP A 213 11.50 -18.44 5.32
C ASP A 213 11.80 -18.03 3.87
N ASN A 214 11.02 -17.08 3.33
CA ASN A 214 11.19 -16.53 1.99
C ASN A 214 11.97 -15.19 1.98
N VAL A 215 12.52 -14.76 3.12
CA VAL A 215 13.30 -13.52 3.22
C VAL A 215 14.79 -13.85 3.12
N THR A 216 15.51 -13.16 2.24
CA THR A 216 16.97 -13.29 2.16
C THR A 216 17.62 -12.47 3.28
N ASN A 217 18.37 -13.12 4.17
CA ASN A 217 19.07 -12.50 5.31
C ASN A 217 18.19 -11.63 6.22
N PRO A 218 17.12 -12.19 6.82
CA PRO A 218 16.24 -11.43 7.69
C PRO A 218 16.96 -10.95 8.95
N VAL A 219 16.63 -9.73 9.40
CA VAL A 219 17.00 -9.30 10.75
C VAL A 219 16.15 -10.04 11.78
N LEU A 220 16.79 -10.80 12.65
CA LEU A 220 16.13 -11.60 13.69
C LEU A 220 16.35 -11.09 15.12
N THR A 221 17.12 -10.01 15.28
CA THR A 221 17.41 -9.39 16.58
C THR A 221 17.12 -7.90 16.55
N ASP A 222 16.28 -7.46 17.48
CA ASP A 222 15.76 -6.11 17.66
C ASP A 222 15.91 -5.66 19.13
N PRO A 223 17.16 -5.43 19.61
CA PRO A 223 17.41 -5.08 21.02
C PRO A 223 16.78 -3.74 21.40
N ASN A 224 16.62 -2.85 20.43
CA ASN A 224 16.05 -1.51 20.60
C ASN A 224 14.53 -1.45 20.42
N GLN A 225 13.87 -2.57 20.09
CA GLN A 225 12.44 -2.63 19.79
C GLN A 225 12.00 -1.74 18.61
N THR A 226 12.94 -1.35 17.73
CA THR A 226 12.71 -0.45 16.61
C THR A 226 12.06 -1.19 15.44
N LEU A 227 12.54 -2.40 15.12
CA LEU A 227 12.03 -3.21 14.01
C LEU A 227 10.56 -3.56 14.24
N ARG A 228 10.22 -4.05 15.43
CA ARG A 228 8.84 -4.43 15.75
C ARG A 228 7.91 -3.23 15.88
N SER A 229 8.41 -2.05 16.23
CA SER A 229 7.63 -0.81 16.19
C SER A 229 7.31 -0.42 14.75
N TRP A 230 8.28 -0.47 13.83
CA TRP A 230 8.04 -0.26 12.40
C TRP A 230 7.12 -1.31 11.78
N THR A 231 7.24 -2.57 12.18
CA THR A 231 6.34 -3.65 11.75
C THR A 231 4.88 -3.31 12.01
N ALA A 232 4.58 -2.68 13.16
CA ALA A 232 3.22 -2.28 13.50
C ALA A 232 2.74 -1.09 12.65
N ILE A 233 3.61 -0.13 12.34
CA ILE A 233 3.30 0.98 11.42
C ILE A 233 3.01 0.45 10.01
N VAL A 234 3.86 -0.43 9.48
CA VAL A 234 3.64 -1.08 8.17
C VAL A 234 2.32 -1.86 8.16
N ASN A 235 1.99 -2.58 9.23
CA ASN A 235 0.74 -3.32 9.35
C ASN A 235 -0.48 -2.39 9.29
N TYR A 236 -0.44 -1.29 10.02
CA TYR A 236 -1.47 -0.27 9.99
C TYR A 236 -1.64 0.32 8.58
N MET A 237 -0.54 0.73 7.93
CA MET A 237 -0.58 1.34 6.60
C MET A 237 -1.07 0.38 5.51
N ILE A 238 -0.69 -0.90 5.54
CA ILE A 238 -1.16 -1.90 4.57
C ILE A 238 -2.67 -2.15 4.69
N ARG A 239 -3.26 -1.89 5.86
CA ARG A 239 -4.71 -2.01 6.07
C ARG A 239 -5.47 -0.74 5.70
N ASP A 240 -4.77 0.34 5.39
CA ASP A 240 -5.41 1.60 5.03
C ASP A 240 -6.20 1.45 3.73
N TYR A 241 -7.31 2.18 3.65
CA TYR A 241 -8.15 2.25 2.45
C TYR A 241 -7.33 2.54 1.19
N LYS A 242 -6.38 3.48 1.26
CA LYS A 242 -5.53 3.92 0.14
C LYS A 242 -4.53 2.87 -0.30
N PHE A 243 -4.18 1.91 0.56
CA PHE A 243 -3.33 0.80 0.14
C PHE A 243 -4.07 -0.17 -0.78
N ILE A 244 -5.35 -0.42 -0.50
CA ILE A 244 -6.17 -1.43 -1.20
C ILE A 244 -7.05 -0.87 -2.33
N HIS A 245 -7.05 0.45 -2.56
CA HIS A 245 -7.77 1.13 -3.66
C HIS A 245 -6.80 1.93 -4.56
N GLU A 246 -7.21 2.15 -5.82
CA GLU A 246 -6.57 3.06 -6.81
C GLU A 246 -7.61 3.82 -7.64
#